data_AF-A0A9P7ZRB9-F1
#
_entry.id   AF-A0A9P7ZRB9-F1
#
_cell.length_a   1.000
_cell.length_b   1.000
_cell.length_c   1.000
_cell.angle_alpha   90.00
_cell.angle_beta   90.00
_cell.angle_gamma   90.00
#
_symmetry.space_group_name_H-M   'P 1'
#
loop_
_entity.id
_entity.type
_entity.pdbx_description
1 polymer ?
#
loop_
_entity_poly.entity_id
_entity_poly.type
_entity_poly.pdbx_seq_one_letter_code
_entity_poly.pdbx_strand_id
1 'polypeptide(L)'
;MSASLSIGSTTPAGRKERRVLPDELPPERKQAHRDLHTLLYSLPLDPLGIVDVGKDGVLRSLTHDRKVVAAVPLEPRLIKAYLDLGEWNAEAEAHFRGVDGTKVPRPQWDQPDSDMLPSPLEGSPLDEAKRLLDETDMSLDEFGHYKGEQAQTDTRGLCPIVVMSDHKILRDDK
;
A
#
# COMPACT_ATOMS: atom_id res chain seq x y z
N MET A 1 31.50 46.55 -14.41
CA MET A 1 30.06 46.37 -14.12
C MET A 1 29.86 44.90 -13.79
N SER A 2 29.68 44.59 -12.50
CA SER A 2 29.50 43.23 -12.01
C SER A 2 28.03 42.84 -12.15
N ALA A 3 27.75 41.74 -12.86
CA ALA A 3 26.42 41.16 -12.93
C ALA A 3 26.30 40.08 -11.85
N SER A 4 25.53 40.38 -10.80
CA SER A 4 25.12 39.41 -9.79
C SER A 4 24.06 38.48 -10.39
N LEU A 5 24.39 37.19 -10.53
CA LEU A 5 23.42 36.14 -10.81
C LEU A 5 22.59 35.87 -9.56
N SER A 6 21.35 36.35 -9.57
CA SER A 6 20.34 36.04 -8.57
C SER A 6 19.93 34.57 -8.73
N ILE A 7 20.27 33.75 -7.75
CA ILE A 7 19.75 32.39 -7.60
C ILE A 7 18.27 32.48 -7.27
N GLY A 8 17.44 32.35 -8.30
CA GLY A 8 16.01 32.10 -8.15
C GLY A 8 15.82 30.79 -7.39
N SER A 9 15.10 30.85 -6.27
CA SER A 9 14.59 29.69 -5.58
C SER A 9 13.57 28.98 -6.47
N THR A 10 14.05 28.02 -7.26
CA THR A 10 13.19 27.10 -7.99
C THR A 10 12.49 26.22 -6.97
N THR A 11 11.29 26.64 -6.56
CA THR A 11 10.33 25.79 -5.86
C THR A 11 10.05 24.58 -6.77
N PRO A 12 10.24 23.33 -6.31
CA PRO A 12 9.94 22.17 -7.14
C PRO A 12 8.44 22.15 -7.42
N ALA A 13 8.10 22.15 -8.71
CA ALA A 13 6.75 22.10 -9.20
C ALA A 13 6.02 20.85 -8.69
N GLY A 14 4.79 21.05 -8.16
CA GLY A 14 3.74 20.04 -8.26
C GLY A 14 3.64 18.95 -7.18
N ARG A 15 3.97 19.21 -5.91
CA ARG A 15 3.56 18.28 -4.83
C ARG A 15 2.04 18.41 -4.62
N LYS A 16 1.25 17.52 -5.23
CA LYS A 16 -0.21 17.39 -4.98
C LYS A 16 -0.47 17.30 -3.48
N GLU A 17 -1.54 17.94 -3.01
CA GLU A 17 -1.86 18.08 -1.59
C GLU A 17 -2.16 16.71 -0.96
N ARG A 18 -1.25 16.25 -0.10
CA ARG A 18 -1.45 15.05 0.72
C ARG A 18 -2.34 15.42 1.90
N ARG A 19 -3.48 14.76 2.05
CA ARG A 19 -4.41 15.02 3.14
C ARG A 19 -4.40 13.87 4.12
N VAL A 20 -4.02 14.13 5.36
CA VAL A 20 -4.14 13.15 6.44
C VAL A 20 -5.62 12.97 6.75
N LEU A 21 -6.11 11.73 6.59
CA LEU A 21 -7.50 11.28 6.76
C LEU A 21 -8.53 12.42 6.91
N PRO A 22 -8.87 13.13 5.81
CA PRO A 22 -9.62 14.38 5.88
C PRO A 22 -10.95 14.29 6.61
N ASP A 23 -11.30 15.35 7.34
CA ASP A 23 -12.48 15.38 8.19
C ASP A 23 -13.80 15.29 7.41
N GLU A 24 -13.81 15.75 6.17
CA GLU A 24 -15.00 15.71 5.30
C GLU A 24 -15.28 14.31 4.73
N LEU A 25 -14.37 13.35 4.91
CA LEU A 25 -14.59 11.98 4.43
C LEU A 25 -15.80 11.35 5.14
N PRO A 26 -16.70 10.68 4.39
CA PRO A 26 -17.80 9.94 4.99
C PRO A 26 -17.31 8.95 6.06
N PRO A 27 -18.07 8.73 7.16
CA PRO A 27 -17.66 7.84 8.25
C PRO A 27 -17.27 6.43 7.78
N GLU A 28 -18.02 5.87 6.83
CA GLU A 28 -17.75 4.55 6.26
C GLU A 28 -16.41 4.49 5.51
N ARG A 29 -16.08 5.56 4.76
CA ARG A 29 -14.80 5.66 4.05
C ARG A 29 -13.65 5.82 5.03
N LYS A 30 -13.82 6.62 6.11
CA LYS A 30 -12.84 6.70 7.19
C LYS A 30 -12.63 5.34 7.85
N GLN A 31 -13.69 4.58 8.08
CA GLN A 31 -13.60 3.25 8.66
C GLN A 31 -12.88 2.27 7.73
N ALA A 32 -13.18 2.28 6.43
CA ALA A 32 -12.48 1.45 5.45
C ALA A 32 -10.97 1.71 5.43
N HIS A 33 -10.55 2.97 5.55
CA HIS A 33 -9.13 3.30 5.68
C HIS A 33 -8.48 2.77 6.97
N ARG A 34 -9.19 2.84 8.12
CA ARG A 34 -8.69 2.29 9.39
C ARG A 34 -8.60 0.77 9.36
N ASP A 35 -9.60 0.11 8.78
CA ASP A 35 -9.62 -1.35 8.64
C ASP A 35 -8.49 -1.81 7.71
N LEU A 36 -8.31 -1.15 6.56
CA LEU A 36 -7.20 -1.43 5.65
C LEU A 36 -5.85 -1.23 6.34
N HIS A 37 -5.69 -0.13 7.07
CA HIS A 37 -4.46 0.15 7.81
C HIS A 37 -4.18 -0.96 8.84
N THR A 38 -5.19 -1.38 9.60
CA THR A 38 -5.06 -2.52 10.53
C THR A 38 -4.59 -3.79 9.81
N LEU A 39 -5.16 -4.09 8.63
CA LEU A 39 -4.72 -5.24 7.82
C LEU A 39 -3.25 -5.10 7.41
N LEU A 40 -2.87 -3.98 6.79
CA LEU A 40 -1.50 -3.75 6.30
C LEU A 40 -0.43 -3.95 7.38
N TYR A 41 -0.69 -3.50 8.62
CA TYR A 41 0.25 -3.64 9.74
C TYR A 41 0.21 -5.01 10.43
N SER A 42 -0.80 -5.83 10.15
CA SER A 42 -0.94 -7.18 10.70
C SER A 42 -0.40 -8.27 9.77
N LEU A 43 -0.21 -7.98 8.48
CA LEU A 43 0.31 -8.97 7.53
C LEU A 43 1.80 -9.25 7.83
N PRO A 44 2.22 -10.53 7.87
CA PRO A 44 3.63 -10.89 7.90
C PRO A 44 4.38 -10.26 6.72
N LEU A 45 5.53 -9.62 6.97
CA LEU A 45 6.33 -8.97 5.95
C LEU A 45 7.68 -9.67 5.77
N ASP A 46 8.14 -9.73 4.52
CA ASP A 46 9.53 -10.00 4.20
C ASP A 46 10.29 -8.66 4.13
N PRO A 47 11.46 -8.50 4.76
CA PRO A 47 12.21 -7.24 4.78
C PRO A 47 12.66 -6.74 3.40
N LEU A 48 12.81 -7.64 2.42
CA LEU A 48 13.08 -7.32 1.02
C LEU A 48 11.83 -7.45 0.14
N GLY A 49 10.70 -7.70 0.78
CA GLY A 49 9.42 -7.93 0.18
C GLY A 49 8.65 -6.66 -0.09
N ILE A 50 7.42 -6.86 -0.55
CA ILE A 50 6.45 -5.81 -0.77
C ILE A 50 5.06 -6.30 -0.38
N VAL A 51 4.16 -5.35 -0.17
CA VAL A 51 2.73 -5.61 -0.12
C VAL A 51 2.10 -5.08 -1.40
N ASP A 52 1.26 -5.87 -2.05
CA ASP A 52 0.56 -5.48 -3.27
C ASP A 52 -0.87 -6.03 -3.31
N VAL A 53 -1.77 -5.29 -3.99
CA VAL A 53 -3.14 -5.76 -4.25
C VAL A 53 -3.19 -6.25 -5.69
N GLY A 54 -3.34 -7.56 -5.84
CA GLY A 54 -3.49 -8.19 -7.14
C GLY A 54 -4.75 -7.71 -7.85
N LYS A 55 -4.77 -7.91 -9.18
CA LYS A 55 -5.90 -7.60 -10.05
C LYS A 55 -7.22 -8.26 -9.63
N ASP A 56 -7.12 -9.35 -8.89
CA ASP A 56 -8.20 -10.12 -8.30
C ASP A 56 -8.76 -9.51 -7.00
N GLY A 57 -8.17 -8.43 -6.50
CA GLY A 57 -8.57 -7.77 -5.25
C GLY A 57 -8.03 -8.45 -4.00
N VAL A 58 -7.02 -9.32 -4.11
CA VAL A 58 -6.38 -9.98 -2.97
C VAL A 58 -5.09 -9.24 -2.62
N LEU A 59 -5.00 -8.79 -1.37
CA LEU A 59 -3.81 -8.18 -0.77
C LEU A 59 -2.80 -9.29 -0.45
N ARG A 60 -1.57 -9.17 -0.95
CA ARG A 60 -0.51 -10.16 -0.74
C ARG A 60 0.74 -9.49 -0.18
N SER A 61 1.30 -10.11 0.85
CA SER A 61 2.69 -9.89 1.24
C SER A 61 3.57 -10.86 0.45
N LEU A 62 4.57 -10.31 -0.24
CA LEU A 62 5.40 -11.01 -1.20
C LEU A 62 6.86 -10.86 -0.81
N THR A 63 7.65 -11.93 -0.97
CA THR A 63 9.11 -11.85 -0.91
C THR A 63 9.69 -11.07 -2.10
N HIS A 64 10.99 -10.81 -2.08
CA HIS A 64 11.72 -10.20 -3.21
C HIS A 64 11.55 -10.97 -4.54
N ASP A 65 11.48 -12.31 -4.49
CA ASP A 65 11.24 -13.20 -5.63
C ASP A 65 9.74 -13.51 -5.87
N ARG A 66 8.84 -12.71 -5.26
CA ARG A 66 7.38 -12.73 -5.45
C ARG A 66 6.68 -14.01 -5.01
N LYS A 67 7.27 -14.75 -4.06
CA LYS A 67 6.56 -15.81 -3.34
C LYS A 67 5.61 -15.19 -2.33
N VAL A 68 4.40 -15.75 -2.24
CA VAL A 68 3.38 -15.30 -1.29
C VAL A 68 3.78 -15.73 0.12
N VAL A 69 3.93 -14.75 1.01
CA VAL A 69 4.15 -14.95 2.46
C VAL A 69 2.80 -15.04 3.18
N ALA A 70 1.90 -14.12 2.85
CA ALA A 70 0.55 -14.07 3.39
C ALA A 70 -0.40 -13.39 2.38
N ALA A 71 -1.68 -13.75 2.43
CA ALA A 71 -2.70 -13.19 1.55
C ALA A 71 -4.02 -12.97 2.31
N VAL A 72 -4.69 -11.85 2.00
CA VAL A 72 -6.00 -11.48 2.55
C VAL A 72 -6.89 -10.96 1.42
N PRO A 73 -8.09 -11.54 1.20
CA PRO A 73 -9.03 -11.03 0.21
C PRO A 73 -9.60 -9.70 0.70
N LEU A 74 -9.63 -8.68 -0.17
CA LEU A 74 -10.21 -7.39 0.18
C LEU A 74 -11.65 -7.29 -0.33
N GLU A 75 -12.53 -6.81 0.54
CA GLU A 75 -13.85 -6.31 0.12
C GLU A 75 -13.69 -5.05 -0.74
N PRO A 76 -14.67 -4.72 -1.62
CA PRO A 76 -14.59 -3.55 -2.50
C PRO A 76 -14.27 -2.23 -1.78
N ARG A 77 -14.80 -2.03 -0.56
CA ARG A 77 -14.52 -0.84 0.27
C ARG A 77 -13.05 -0.71 0.68
N LEU A 78 -12.35 -1.83 0.87
CA LEU A 78 -10.95 -1.87 1.26
C LEU A 78 -10.03 -1.69 0.04
N ILE A 79 -10.41 -2.24 -1.11
CA ILE A 79 -9.73 -1.98 -2.40
C ILE A 79 -9.78 -0.48 -2.70
N LYS A 80 -10.96 0.14 -2.52
CA LYS A 80 -11.15 1.59 -2.66
C LYS A 80 -10.21 2.36 -1.73
N ALA A 81 -10.18 1.99 -0.45
CA ALA A 81 -9.31 2.63 0.53
C ALA A 81 -7.82 2.49 0.17
N TYR A 82 -7.42 1.37 -0.44
CA TYR A 82 -6.04 1.12 -0.87
C TYR A 82 -5.64 2.02 -2.04
N LEU A 83 -6.49 2.10 -3.07
CA LEU A 83 -6.24 2.98 -4.23
C LEU A 83 -6.17 4.45 -3.81
N ASP A 84 -6.98 4.86 -2.85
CA ASP A 84 -7.01 6.22 -2.33
C ASP A 84 -5.74 6.65 -1.59
N LEU A 85 -4.88 5.70 -1.17
CA LEU A 85 -3.56 5.99 -0.60
C LEU A 85 -2.59 6.53 -1.67
N GLY A 86 -2.84 6.23 -2.95
CA GLY A 86 -2.02 6.63 -4.09
C GLY A 86 -2.61 7.79 -4.90
N GLU A 87 -1.84 8.27 -5.88
CA GLU A 87 -2.37 9.22 -6.86
C GLU A 87 -3.49 8.59 -7.70
N TRP A 88 -4.44 9.42 -8.13
CA TRP A 88 -5.52 8.95 -8.99
C TRP A 88 -4.98 8.35 -10.28
N ASN A 89 -5.43 7.13 -10.61
CA ASN A 89 -5.08 6.41 -11.81
C ASN A 89 -6.36 5.87 -12.48
N ALA A 90 -6.65 6.36 -13.69
CA ALA A 90 -7.82 5.96 -14.48
C ALA A 90 -7.83 4.46 -14.83
N GLU A 91 -6.66 3.89 -15.11
CA GLU A 91 -6.52 2.47 -15.44
C GLU A 91 -6.82 1.62 -14.21
N ALA A 92 -6.29 2.00 -13.04
CA ALA A 92 -6.60 1.34 -11.78
C ALA A 92 -8.10 1.41 -11.46
N GLU A 93 -8.72 2.57 -11.65
CA GLU A 93 -10.16 2.72 -11.43
C GLU A 93 -11.00 1.83 -12.36
N ALA A 94 -10.66 1.79 -13.65
CA ALA A 94 -11.34 0.93 -14.62
C ALA A 94 -11.16 -0.55 -14.28
N HIS A 95 -9.94 -0.93 -13.88
CA HIS A 95 -9.59 -2.29 -13.55
C HIS A 95 -10.30 -2.81 -12.30
N PHE A 96 -10.28 -2.05 -11.21
CA PHE A 96 -10.83 -2.46 -9.92
C PHE A 96 -12.35 -2.25 -9.81
N ARG A 97 -13.00 -1.72 -10.84
CA ARG A 97 -14.46 -1.52 -10.83
C ARG A 97 -15.19 -2.86 -10.78
N GLY A 98 -15.90 -3.09 -9.68
CA GLY A 98 -16.66 -4.32 -9.46
C GLY A 98 -15.81 -5.53 -9.05
N VAL A 99 -14.51 -5.34 -8.82
CA VAL A 99 -13.63 -6.37 -8.26
C VAL A 99 -13.97 -6.58 -6.78
N ASP A 100 -13.96 -7.83 -6.35
CA ASP A 100 -14.27 -8.26 -4.99
C ASP A 100 -13.40 -9.47 -4.65
N GLY A 101 -12.34 -9.24 -3.89
CA GLY A 101 -11.37 -10.27 -3.51
C GLY A 101 -11.99 -11.39 -2.68
N THR A 102 -13.10 -11.13 -1.98
CA THR A 102 -13.79 -12.14 -1.15
C THR A 102 -14.41 -13.27 -1.97
N LYS A 103 -14.57 -13.05 -3.28
CA LYS A 103 -15.08 -14.04 -4.23
C LYS A 103 -13.98 -14.91 -4.85
N VAL A 104 -12.71 -14.60 -4.60
CA VAL A 104 -11.57 -15.36 -5.13
C VAL A 104 -11.41 -16.68 -4.36
N PRO A 105 -11.34 -17.84 -5.03
CA PRO A 105 -11.08 -19.12 -4.39
C PRO A 105 -9.77 -19.12 -3.61
N ARG A 106 -9.79 -19.69 -2.39
CA ARG A 106 -8.62 -19.75 -1.50
C ARG A 106 -7.32 -20.26 -2.16
N PRO A 107 -7.31 -21.30 -3.01
CA PRO A 107 -6.08 -21.75 -3.67
C PRO A 107 -5.38 -20.65 -4.50
N GLN A 108 -6.15 -19.73 -5.10
CA GLN A 108 -5.59 -18.63 -5.91
C GLN A 108 -4.98 -17.52 -5.06
N TRP A 109 -5.20 -17.52 -3.74
CA TRP A 109 -4.58 -16.54 -2.85
C TRP A 109 -3.07 -16.79 -2.76
N ASP A 110 -2.69 -18.06 -2.55
CA ASP A 110 -1.31 -18.49 -2.37
C ASP A 110 -0.60 -18.80 -3.70
N GLN A 111 -1.39 -19.11 -4.75
CA GLN A 111 -0.90 -19.39 -6.11
C GLN A 111 -1.61 -18.52 -7.15
N PRO A 112 -1.34 -17.21 -7.17
CA PRO A 112 -1.90 -16.32 -8.18
C PRO A 112 -1.30 -16.60 -9.57
N ASP A 113 -2.02 -16.20 -10.60
CA ASP A 113 -1.47 -16.16 -11.96
C ASP A 113 -0.29 -15.19 -12.01
N SER A 114 0.73 -15.51 -12.80
CA SER A 114 1.99 -14.73 -12.83
C SER A 114 1.80 -13.27 -13.28
N ASP A 115 0.75 -12.97 -14.05
CA ASP A 115 0.42 -11.63 -14.53
C ASP A 115 -0.31 -10.76 -13.48
N MET A 116 -0.65 -11.35 -12.33
CA MET A 116 -1.19 -10.67 -11.16
C MET A 116 -0.11 -10.21 -10.19
N LEU A 117 1.12 -10.70 -10.35
CA LEU A 117 2.25 -10.35 -9.49
C LEU A 117 3.10 -9.23 -10.11
N PRO A 118 3.58 -8.28 -9.29
CA PRO A 118 4.53 -7.27 -9.76
C PRO A 118 5.90 -7.91 -10.06
N SER A 119 6.69 -7.26 -10.91
CA SER A 119 8.02 -7.76 -11.28
C SER A 119 8.92 -8.01 -10.06
N PRO A 120 9.68 -9.12 -9.98
CA PRO A 120 10.62 -9.41 -8.90
C PRO A 120 11.71 -8.33 -8.71
N LEU A 121 12.26 -8.27 -7.50
CA LEU A 121 13.45 -7.46 -7.21
C LEU A 121 14.70 -8.33 -7.47
N GLU A 122 15.49 -7.96 -8.48
CA GLU A 122 16.64 -8.75 -8.94
C GLU A 122 17.87 -7.87 -9.23
N GLY A 123 19.04 -8.51 -9.33
CA GLY A 123 20.30 -7.87 -9.74
C GLY A 123 20.85 -6.87 -8.73
N SER A 124 21.48 -5.80 -9.23
CA SER A 124 22.14 -4.77 -8.40
C SER A 124 21.23 -4.16 -7.32
N PRO A 125 19.94 -3.85 -7.58
CA PRO A 125 19.02 -3.39 -6.53
C PRO A 125 18.83 -4.38 -5.38
N LEU A 126 18.80 -5.69 -5.67
CA LEU A 126 18.67 -6.72 -4.64
C LEU A 126 19.94 -6.82 -3.80
N ASP A 127 21.11 -6.76 -4.44
CA ASP A 127 22.40 -6.81 -3.75
C ASP A 127 22.60 -5.60 -2.83
N GLU A 128 22.18 -4.41 -3.28
CA GLU A 128 22.20 -3.19 -2.47
C GLU A 128 21.25 -3.29 -1.28
N ALA A 129 20.01 -3.73 -1.50
CA ALA A 129 19.03 -3.88 -0.43
C ALA A 129 19.48 -4.90 0.63
N LYS A 130 20.10 -6.02 0.22
CA LYS A 130 20.69 -7.00 1.14
C LYS A 130 21.79 -6.39 2.00
N ARG A 131 22.71 -5.63 1.40
CA ARG A 131 23.78 -4.95 2.15
C ARG A 131 23.22 -3.97 3.18
N LEU A 132 22.20 -3.20 2.81
CA LEU A 132 21.55 -2.27 3.74
C LEU A 132 20.89 -2.98 4.92
N LEU A 133 20.26 -4.13 4.70
CA LEU A 133 19.72 -4.95 5.79
C LEU A 133 20.82 -5.49 6.72
N ASP A 134 21.89 -6.03 6.14
CA ASP A 134 23.03 -6.56 6.90
C ASP A 134 23.71 -5.46 7.74
N GLU A 135 23.86 -4.25 7.19
CA GLU A 135 24.47 -3.10 7.87
C GLU A 135 23.61 -2.54 9.01
N THR A 136 22.29 -2.63 8.89
CA THR A 136 21.36 -2.06 9.87
C THR A 136 21.04 -3.01 11.03
N ASP A 137 21.58 -4.25 11.01
CA ASP A 137 21.30 -5.32 12.00
C ASP A 137 19.80 -5.49 12.28
N MET A 138 18.96 -5.17 11.30
CA MET A 138 17.52 -5.34 11.41
C MET A 138 17.22 -6.83 11.26
N SER A 139 16.97 -7.49 12.38
CA SER A 139 16.57 -8.90 12.36
C SER A 139 15.21 -9.07 11.67
N LEU A 140 15.08 -10.15 10.88
CA LEU A 140 13.83 -10.59 10.25
C LEU A 140 12.68 -10.71 11.28
N ASP A 141 13.03 -11.02 12.51
CA ASP A 141 12.16 -11.30 13.64
C ASP A 141 11.39 -10.05 14.11
N GLU A 142 11.96 -8.84 13.92
CA GLU A 142 11.35 -7.58 14.37
C GLU A 142 10.23 -7.09 13.44
N PHE A 143 10.25 -7.44 12.15
CA PHE A 143 9.19 -7.07 11.20
C PHE A 143 7.92 -7.93 11.34
N GLY A 144 8.01 -9.11 11.95
CA GLY A 144 6.91 -10.07 12.09
C GLY A 144 5.99 -9.87 13.31
N HIS A 145 6.22 -8.84 14.14
CA HIS A 145 5.61 -8.74 15.47
C HIS A 145 4.95 -7.40 15.80
N TYR A 146 4.21 -6.78 14.87
CA TYR A 146 3.14 -5.88 15.31
C TYR A 146 1.99 -6.73 15.90
N LYS A 147 2.10 -7.08 17.19
CA LYS A 147 1.05 -7.80 17.93
C LYS A 147 -0.22 -6.94 17.95
N GLY A 148 -1.25 -7.39 17.23
CA GLY A 148 -2.56 -6.73 17.11
C GLY A 148 -3.38 -6.55 18.39
N GLU A 149 -2.82 -6.82 19.59
CA GLU A 149 -3.53 -6.69 20.87
C GLU A 149 -3.57 -5.26 21.44
N GLN A 150 -2.92 -4.28 20.79
CA GLN A 150 -3.00 -2.86 21.19
C GLN A 150 -3.56 -1.92 20.10
N ALA A 151 -4.24 -2.47 19.08
CA ALA A 151 -4.87 -1.68 18.02
C ALA A 151 -6.05 -0.80 18.50
N GLN A 152 -6.50 -0.98 19.75
CA GLN A 152 -7.45 -0.05 20.38
C GLN A 152 -6.68 0.87 21.33
N THR A 153 -6.40 2.09 20.86
CA THR A 153 -6.29 3.37 21.59
C THR A 153 -5.02 4.19 21.43
N ASP A 154 -3.92 3.68 20.84
CA ASP A 154 -2.73 4.51 20.61
C ASP A 154 -2.35 4.63 19.12
N THR A 155 -2.95 5.61 18.44
CA THR A 155 -2.59 5.98 17.05
C THR A 155 -1.29 6.79 16.96
N ARG A 156 -0.56 7.01 18.08
CA ARG A 156 0.62 7.91 18.12
C ARG A 156 1.90 7.28 17.57
N GLY A 157 1.92 5.96 17.32
CA GLY A 157 3.05 5.25 16.70
C GLY A 157 2.83 4.79 15.25
N LEU A 158 1.62 4.98 14.72
CA LEU A 158 1.26 4.53 13.37
C LEU A 158 1.44 5.67 12.37
N CYS A 159 2.03 5.37 11.20
CA CYS A 159 2.12 6.34 10.11
C CYS A 159 0.72 6.91 9.83
N PRO A 160 0.58 8.25 9.74
CA PRO A 160 -0.72 8.86 9.51
C PRO A 160 -1.32 8.33 8.21
N ILE A 161 -2.61 8.01 8.23
CA ILE A 161 -3.32 7.60 7.02
C ILE A 161 -3.39 8.82 6.09
N VAL A 162 -2.78 8.73 4.92
CA VAL A 162 -2.81 9.79 3.90
C VAL A 162 -3.75 9.37 2.79
N VAL A 163 -4.75 10.22 2.51
CA VAL A 163 -5.64 10.08 1.36
C VAL A 163 -5.16 11.04 0.27
N MET A 164 -4.73 10.48 -0.84
CA MET A 164 -4.15 11.19 -1.97
C MET A 164 -5.14 11.37 -3.13
N SER A 165 -6.14 10.50 -3.23
CA SER A 165 -7.10 10.53 -4.34
C SER A 165 -8.50 10.04 -3.95
N ASP A 166 -9.39 9.98 -4.94
CA ASP A 166 -10.74 9.46 -4.79
C ASP A 166 -11.13 8.62 -6.01
N HIS A 167 -10.69 7.36 -6.04
CA HIS A 167 -10.98 6.43 -7.14
C HIS A 167 -12.46 6.01 -7.12
N LYS A 168 -13.19 6.17 -8.22
CA LYS A 168 -14.63 5.83 -8.28
C LYS A 168 -14.90 4.37 -8.66
N ILE A 169 -14.47 3.43 -7.82
CA ILE A 169 -14.63 1.97 -8.07
C ILE A 169 -15.91 1.37 -7.47
N LEU A 170 -16.47 2.01 -6.43
CA LEU A 170 -17.71 1.57 -5.81
C LEU A 170 -18.88 1.96 -6.70
N ARG A 171 -19.93 1.13 -6.76
CA ARG A 171 -21.17 1.51 -7.44
C ARG A 171 -21.86 2.56 -6.59
N ASP A 172 -22.36 3.61 -7.22
CA ASP A 172 -23.34 4.49 -6.58
C ASP A 172 -24.62 3.67 -6.46
N ASP A 173 -24.98 3.26 -5.25
CA ASP A 173 -26.24 2.57 -4.99
C ASP A 173 -27.38 3.48 -5.49
N LYS A 174 -28.12 3.00 -6.48
CA LYS A 174 -29.34 3.64 -7.02
C LYS A 174 -30.57 3.09 -6.34
#